data_AF-A0A496SL48-F1
#
_entry.id   AF-A0A496SL48-F1
#
_cell.length_a   1.000
_cell.length_b   1.000
_cell.length_c   1.000
_cell.angle_alpha   90.00
_cell.angle_beta   90.00
_cell.angle_gamma   90.00
#
_symmetry.space_group_name_H-M   'P 1'
#
loop_
_entity.id
_entity.type
_entity.pdbx_description
1 polymer ?
#
loop_
_entity_poly.entity_id
_entity_poly.type
_entity_poly.pdbx_seq_one_letter_code
_entity_poly.pdbx_strand_id
1 'polypeptide(L)'
;MLSRKRLAMVAFIAFALLPPVSPMARTITVDGDGPADYSTIEAAVNAAGGGDTVFVKAGTYYECGIVLVQGFTSNKGGMILKGEGADVTRIIGRMDDFWSKDWSKEKAPGWPTLDPNRSPRWAAFIIHIGRQSEVEGFTLTWEENERGRGADLEGLFATIRRCKILGCYLGIYDSMGTEPLADWPVIEGNLIIDNRYGVVWYIGGCIPSGYCLADNNWWETTVESEIRAGFYAEEELFKDVYPWLKEPVDIENFKEKGEVGVHYNNIYGNEINLALFSPWYPPPWTAVEPCTWGKLKSKMR
;
A
#
# COMPACT_ATOMS: atom_id res chain seq x y z
N MET A 1 -56.27 26.37 13.63
CA MET A 1 -55.17 26.89 12.81
C MET A 1 -53.93 27.05 13.68
N LEU A 2 -52.84 26.31 13.41
CA LEU A 2 -51.56 26.58 14.07
C LEU A 2 -51.03 27.94 13.60
N SER A 3 -50.50 28.75 14.52
CA SER A 3 -49.85 30.02 14.14
C SER A 3 -48.61 29.76 13.29
N ARG A 4 -48.25 30.68 12.39
CA ARG A 4 -47.04 30.57 11.54
C ARG A 4 -45.77 30.23 12.33
N LYS A 5 -45.64 30.75 13.56
CA LYS A 5 -44.52 30.44 14.48
C LYS A 5 -44.52 28.98 14.94
N ARG A 6 -45.69 28.41 15.23
CA ARG A 6 -45.81 26.99 15.62
C ARG A 6 -45.59 26.05 14.43
N LEU A 7 -45.99 26.45 13.23
CA LEU A 7 -45.73 25.68 12.00
C LEU A 7 -44.23 25.64 11.68
N ALA A 8 -43.52 26.77 11.81
CA ALA A 8 -42.08 26.85 11.62
C ALA A 8 -41.30 26.02 12.66
N MET A 9 -41.75 26.02 13.92
CA MET A 9 -41.13 25.23 14.98
C MET A 9 -41.35 23.72 14.78
N VAL A 10 -42.53 23.30 14.35
CA VAL A 10 -42.80 21.89 14.01
C VAL A 10 -41.98 21.44 12.80
N ALA A 11 -41.83 22.27 11.78
CA ALA A 11 -40.97 21.97 10.63
C ALA A 11 -39.48 21.87 11.02
N PHE A 12 -39.00 22.73 11.93
CA PHE A 12 -37.62 22.66 12.44
C PHE A 12 -37.35 21.40 13.27
N ILE A 13 -38.30 21.02 14.15
CA ILE A 13 -38.21 19.78 14.93
C ILE A 13 -38.28 18.55 14.02
N ALA A 14 -39.14 18.55 13.01
CA ALA A 14 -39.23 17.46 12.03
C ALA A 14 -37.94 17.33 11.20
N PHE A 15 -37.30 18.44 10.83
CA PHE A 15 -36.01 18.44 10.14
C PHE A 15 -34.86 17.95 11.04
N ALA A 16 -34.87 18.33 12.33
CA ALA A 16 -33.89 17.88 13.32
C ALA A 16 -34.06 16.41 13.75
N LEU A 17 -35.23 15.80 13.49
CA LEU A 17 -35.54 14.40 13.78
C LEU A 17 -35.33 13.46 12.56
N LEU A 18 -34.93 13.99 11.41
CA LEU A 18 -34.50 13.14 10.31
C LEU A 18 -33.22 12.41 10.75
N PRO A 19 -33.19 11.06 10.70
CA PRO A 19 -31.94 10.35 10.96
C PRO A 19 -30.89 10.84 9.97
N PRO A 20 -29.62 11.02 10.39
CA PRO A 20 -28.56 11.35 9.45
C PRO A 20 -28.57 10.31 8.34
N VAL A 21 -28.79 10.75 7.10
CA VAL A 21 -28.62 9.88 5.94
C VAL A 21 -27.12 9.63 5.84
N SER A 22 -26.68 8.49 6.35
CA SER A 22 -25.33 8.02 6.05
C SER A 22 -25.22 7.89 4.54
N PRO A 23 -24.25 8.54 3.87
CA PRO A 23 -24.03 8.29 2.45
C PRO A 23 -23.83 6.79 2.28
N MET A 24 -24.66 6.15 1.46
CA MET A 24 -24.43 4.76 1.10
C MET A 24 -23.15 4.72 0.26
N ALA A 25 -22.27 3.78 0.56
CA ALA A 25 -21.13 3.46 -0.29
C ALA A 25 -21.60 3.26 -1.74
N ARG A 26 -21.05 4.06 -2.67
CA ARG A 26 -21.38 3.95 -4.10
C ARG A 26 -20.31 3.15 -4.84
N THR A 27 -20.73 2.51 -5.92
CA THR A 27 -19.80 1.96 -6.91
C THR A 27 -19.61 2.99 -8.03
N ILE A 28 -18.37 3.37 -8.26
CA ILE A 28 -17.93 4.27 -9.34
C ILE A 28 -17.20 3.40 -10.36
N THR A 29 -17.63 3.44 -11.60
CA THR A 29 -17.02 2.63 -12.67
C THR A 29 -15.96 3.41 -13.42
N VAL A 30 -14.87 2.74 -13.77
CA VAL A 30 -13.81 3.25 -14.64
C VAL A 30 -13.65 2.32 -15.84
N ASP A 31 -13.61 2.91 -17.03
CA ASP A 31 -13.40 2.21 -18.29
C ASP A 31 -12.70 3.16 -19.29
N GLY A 32 -11.53 2.77 -19.79
CA GLY A 32 -10.75 3.58 -20.73
C GLY A 32 -11.25 3.55 -22.17
N ASP A 33 -12.07 2.57 -22.55
CA ASP A 33 -12.53 2.35 -23.94
C ASP A 33 -14.05 2.16 -24.10
N GLY A 34 -14.78 2.08 -22.99
CA GLY A 34 -16.23 1.86 -22.97
C GLY A 34 -17.02 2.79 -22.03
N PRO A 35 -18.33 2.54 -21.87
CA PRO A 35 -19.18 3.34 -20.99
C PRO A 35 -18.84 3.07 -19.52
N ALA A 36 -18.51 4.14 -18.79
CA ALA A 36 -18.31 4.17 -17.35
C ALA A 36 -18.51 5.61 -16.82
N ASP A 37 -18.47 5.77 -15.49
CA ASP A 37 -18.58 7.09 -14.86
C ASP A 37 -17.35 7.97 -15.16
N TYR A 38 -16.17 7.35 -15.25
CA TYR A 38 -14.91 8.02 -15.56
C TYR A 38 -14.08 7.19 -16.55
N SER A 39 -13.25 7.88 -17.34
CA SER A 39 -12.28 7.25 -18.25
C SER A 39 -10.89 7.06 -17.64
N THR A 40 -10.64 7.62 -16.46
CA THR A 40 -9.36 7.51 -15.74
C THR A 40 -9.59 7.14 -14.29
N ILE A 41 -8.64 6.39 -13.73
CA ILE A 41 -8.69 5.91 -12.34
C ILE A 41 -8.54 7.09 -11.39
N GLU A 42 -7.60 8.00 -11.65
CA GLU A 42 -7.37 9.16 -10.81
C GLU A 42 -8.60 10.07 -10.70
N ALA A 43 -9.35 10.28 -11.78
CA ALA A 43 -10.57 11.09 -11.74
C ALA A 43 -11.67 10.44 -10.89
N ALA A 44 -11.82 9.11 -10.97
CA ALA A 44 -12.77 8.38 -10.16
C ALA A 44 -12.39 8.37 -8.68
N VAL A 45 -11.10 8.16 -8.37
CA VAL A 45 -10.55 8.22 -6.99
C VAL A 45 -10.75 9.61 -6.39
N ASN A 46 -10.49 10.68 -7.16
CA ASN A 46 -10.71 12.06 -6.71
C ASN A 46 -12.19 12.37 -6.45
N ALA A 47 -13.11 11.70 -7.14
CA ALA A 47 -14.55 11.85 -6.95
C ALA A 47 -15.12 10.93 -5.86
N ALA A 48 -14.36 9.95 -5.38
CA ALA A 48 -14.79 8.99 -4.39
C ALA A 48 -14.77 9.57 -2.96
N GLY A 49 -15.74 9.15 -2.15
CA GLY A 49 -15.76 9.34 -0.70
C GLY A 49 -15.21 8.14 0.06
N GLY A 50 -15.07 8.28 1.38
CA GLY A 50 -14.77 7.13 2.24
C GLY A 50 -15.90 6.09 2.19
N GLY A 51 -15.55 4.82 2.04
CA GLY A 51 -16.50 3.71 1.86
C GLY A 51 -16.87 3.41 0.41
N ASP A 52 -16.60 4.31 -0.54
CA ASP A 52 -16.91 4.08 -1.96
C ASP A 52 -16.03 2.99 -2.57
N THR A 53 -16.55 2.32 -3.58
CA THR A 53 -15.78 1.39 -4.41
C THR A 53 -15.56 1.99 -5.80
N VAL A 54 -14.31 2.22 -6.17
CA VAL A 54 -13.90 2.48 -7.55
C VAL A 54 -13.64 1.14 -8.22
N PHE A 55 -14.56 0.69 -9.08
CA PHE A 55 -14.43 -0.54 -9.86
C PHE A 55 -13.87 -0.23 -11.25
N VAL A 56 -12.68 -0.75 -11.54
CA VAL A 56 -11.95 -0.52 -12.78
C VAL A 56 -12.09 -1.75 -13.67
N LYS A 57 -12.67 -1.58 -14.86
CA LYS A 57 -12.80 -2.68 -15.83
C LYS A 57 -11.43 -3.08 -16.40
N ALA A 58 -11.36 -4.31 -16.91
CA ALA A 58 -10.21 -4.83 -17.62
C ALA A 58 -9.70 -3.84 -18.67
N GLY A 59 -8.39 -3.66 -18.74
CA GLY A 59 -7.77 -2.64 -19.57
C GLY A 59 -6.35 -2.30 -19.11
N THR A 60 -5.70 -1.43 -19.88
CA THR A 60 -4.38 -0.88 -19.54
C THR A 60 -4.49 0.63 -19.37
N TYR A 61 -4.17 1.10 -18.18
CA TYR A 61 -4.27 2.49 -17.75
C TYR A 61 -2.86 3.03 -17.54
N TYR A 62 -2.49 4.05 -18.31
CA TYR A 62 -1.20 4.74 -18.18
C TYR A 62 -1.34 5.86 -17.16
N GLU A 63 -1.29 5.49 -15.88
CA GLU A 63 -1.50 6.39 -14.75
C GLU A 63 -0.50 6.07 -13.63
N CYS A 64 -0.14 7.07 -12.84
CA CYS A 64 0.69 6.93 -11.65
C CYS A 64 0.41 8.08 -10.69
N GLY A 65 0.97 8.00 -9.48
CA GLY A 65 0.69 9.00 -8.45
C GLY A 65 -0.78 9.00 -8.02
N ILE A 66 -1.46 7.86 -8.08
CA ILE A 66 -2.85 7.73 -7.64
C ILE A 66 -2.84 7.68 -6.11
N VAL A 67 -3.57 8.59 -5.46
CA VAL A 67 -3.57 8.73 -3.99
C VAL A 67 -4.93 8.36 -3.43
N LEU A 68 -5.04 7.20 -2.79
CA LEU A 68 -6.22 6.83 -2.02
C LEU A 68 -6.13 7.51 -0.66
N VAL A 69 -7.01 8.50 -0.46
CA VAL A 69 -7.15 9.33 0.76
C VAL A 69 -6.08 10.42 0.90
N GLN A 70 -6.53 11.68 0.96
CA GLN A 70 -5.70 12.84 1.30
C GLN A 70 -5.99 13.24 2.75
N GLY A 71 -5.19 12.82 3.74
CA GLY A 71 -5.41 13.30 5.10
C GLY A 71 -5.20 12.31 6.25
N PHE A 72 -4.21 12.58 7.11
CA PHE A 72 -4.14 12.04 8.48
C PHE A 72 -5.32 12.54 9.35
N THR A 73 -6.06 13.55 8.88
CA THR A 73 -7.27 14.11 9.51
C THR A 73 -8.53 13.94 8.66
N SER A 74 -8.44 13.31 7.49
CA SER A 74 -9.62 13.16 6.64
C SER A 74 -10.48 12.01 7.14
N ASN A 75 -11.76 12.27 7.39
CA ASN A 75 -12.78 11.22 7.62
C ASN A 75 -13.12 10.46 6.32
N LYS A 76 -12.19 10.40 5.35
CA LYS A 76 -12.36 9.79 4.03
C LYS A 76 -11.73 8.39 3.92
N GLY A 77 -11.28 7.80 5.03
CA GLY A 77 -10.79 6.42 5.04
C GLY A 77 -11.84 5.41 4.56
N GLY A 78 -11.40 4.23 4.14
CA GLY A 78 -12.30 3.13 3.78
C GLY A 78 -12.69 3.03 2.30
N MET A 79 -12.00 3.74 1.40
CA MET A 79 -12.23 3.58 -0.04
C MET A 79 -11.65 2.26 -0.55
N ILE A 80 -12.34 1.61 -1.49
CA ILE A 80 -11.86 0.41 -2.17
C ILE A 80 -11.60 0.75 -3.64
N LEU A 81 -10.35 0.62 -4.08
CA LEU A 81 -10.01 0.60 -5.50
C LEU A 81 -9.87 -0.87 -5.93
N LYS A 82 -10.73 -1.31 -6.85
CA LYS A 82 -10.82 -2.71 -7.26
C LYS A 82 -10.75 -2.86 -8.77
N GLY A 83 -9.77 -3.59 -9.25
CA GLY A 83 -9.68 -4.02 -10.63
C GLY A 83 -10.57 -5.24 -10.87
N GLU A 84 -10.98 -5.43 -12.11
CA GLU A 84 -11.72 -6.62 -12.55
C GLU A 84 -10.92 -7.92 -12.32
N GLY A 85 -9.59 -7.81 -12.29
CA GLY A 85 -8.67 -8.88 -11.92
C GLY A 85 -7.23 -8.52 -12.29
N ALA A 86 -6.27 -8.99 -11.50
CA ALA A 86 -4.87 -8.56 -11.67
C ALA A 86 -4.26 -9.01 -13.00
N ASP A 87 -4.77 -10.09 -13.60
CA ASP A 87 -4.34 -10.55 -14.93
C ASP A 87 -4.80 -9.64 -16.08
N VAL A 88 -5.88 -8.89 -15.88
CA VAL A 88 -6.59 -8.17 -16.95
C VAL A 88 -6.66 -6.67 -16.72
N THR A 89 -6.38 -6.19 -15.51
CA THR A 89 -6.42 -4.77 -15.15
C THR A 89 -5.01 -4.29 -14.82
N ARG A 90 -4.42 -3.52 -15.72
CA ARG A 90 -3.01 -3.09 -15.64
C ARG A 90 -2.92 -1.59 -15.45
N ILE A 91 -2.15 -1.16 -14.46
CA ILE A 91 -1.76 0.24 -14.29
C ILE A 91 -0.26 0.33 -14.57
N ILE A 92 0.10 1.09 -15.59
CA ILE A 92 1.47 1.28 -16.05
C ILE A 92 1.87 2.71 -15.74
N GLY A 93 2.76 2.87 -14.76
CA GLY A 93 3.29 4.17 -14.40
C GLY A 93 4.30 4.69 -15.41
N ARG A 94 4.25 6.01 -15.65
CA ARG A 94 5.23 6.75 -16.44
C ARG A 94 5.89 7.81 -15.59
N MET A 95 7.21 7.81 -15.56
CA MET A 95 7.99 8.66 -14.66
C MET A 95 7.84 10.15 -15.01
N ASP A 96 7.79 10.46 -16.30
CA ASP A 96 7.58 11.84 -16.75
C ASP A 96 6.16 12.33 -16.38
N ASP A 97 5.15 11.47 -16.50
CA ASP A 97 3.78 11.78 -16.07
C ASP A 97 3.74 12.04 -14.55
N PHE A 98 4.40 11.21 -13.74
CA PHE A 98 4.49 11.38 -12.28
C PHE A 98 5.10 12.73 -11.89
N TRP A 99 6.23 13.10 -12.49
CA TRP A 99 6.94 14.33 -12.13
C TRP A 99 6.36 15.58 -12.80
N SER A 100 5.46 15.43 -13.77
CA SER A 100 4.68 16.55 -14.32
C SER A 100 3.58 17.05 -13.35
N LYS A 101 3.21 16.25 -12.34
CA LYS A 101 2.19 16.60 -11.35
C LYS A 101 2.67 17.71 -10.40
N ASP A 102 1.75 18.59 -10.03
CA ASP A 102 1.99 19.62 -9.02
C ASP A 102 1.77 19.04 -7.61
N TRP A 103 2.78 18.32 -7.12
CA TRP A 103 2.77 17.68 -5.79
C TRP A 103 2.54 18.63 -4.62
N SER A 104 2.69 19.96 -4.82
CA SER A 104 2.32 20.95 -3.80
C SER A 104 0.80 21.06 -3.59
N LYS A 105 0.01 20.69 -4.60
CA LYS A 105 -1.46 20.71 -4.59
C LYS A 105 -2.07 19.35 -4.26
N GLU A 106 -1.36 18.26 -4.53
CA GLU A 106 -1.84 16.88 -4.30
C GLU A 106 -1.84 16.44 -2.82
N LYS A 107 -1.27 17.27 -1.91
CA LYS A 107 -1.31 17.16 -0.44
C LYS A 107 -1.54 15.74 0.11
N ALA A 108 -0.54 14.87 -0.01
CA ALA A 108 -0.33 13.80 0.95
C ALA A 108 0.15 14.44 2.29
N PRO A 109 -0.61 14.32 3.38
CA PRO A 109 -0.21 14.87 4.69
C PRO A 109 0.99 14.13 5.23
N GLY A 110 1.91 14.83 5.89
CA GLY A 110 3.06 14.22 6.57
C GLY A 110 4.25 13.88 5.67
N TRP A 111 4.11 14.00 4.36
CA TRP A 111 5.23 13.82 3.43
C TRP A 111 6.00 15.14 3.24
N PRO A 112 7.35 15.17 3.29
CA PRO A 112 8.07 16.28 2.71
C PRO A 112 7.64 16.37 1.25
N THR A 113 7.21 17.55 0.82
CA THR A 113 6.66 17.78 -0.52
C THR A 113 7.60 17.19 -1.55
N LEU A 114 7.13 16.23 -2.35
CA LEU A 114 7.94 15.66 -3.43
C LEU A 114 8.34 16.79 -4.37
N ASP A 115 9.64 16.98 -4.53
CA ASP A 115 10.22 18.03 -5.38
C ASP A 115 10.90 17.35 -6.56
N PRO A 116 10.44 17.57 -7.80
CA PRO A 116 11.06 16.99 -9.00
C PRO A 116 12.57 17.23 -9.13
N ASN A 117 13.10 18.29 -8.49
CA ASN A 117 14.52 18.65 -8.55
C ASN A 117 15.36 18.11 -7.38
N ARG A 118 14.73 17.58 -6.33
CA ARG A 118 15.43 17.16 -5.09
C ARG A 118 15.09 15.74 -4.66
N SER A 119 13.87 15.29 -4.94
CA SER A 119 13.42 13.95 -4.59
C SER A 119 14.09 12.91 -5.49
N PRO A 120 14.52 11.78 -4.93
CA PRO A 120 15.09 10.72 -5.74
C PRO A 120 14.02 10.11 -6.65
N ARG A 121 14.40 9.66 -7.85
CA ARG A 121 13.45 9.07 -8.82
C ARG A 121 12.63 7.91 -8.25
N TRP A 122 13.22 7.10 -7.37
CA TRP A 122 12.52 5.99 -6.71
C TRP A 122 11.43 6.44 -5.71
N ALA A 123 11.30 7.74 -5.43
CA ALA A 123 10.20 8.27 -4.64
C ALA A 123 8.88 8.35 -5.43
N ALA A 124 8.92 8.25 -6.76
CA ALA A 124 7.72 8.12 -7.57
C ALA A 124 6.99 6.82 -7.25
N PHE A 125 5.67 6.82 -7.27
CA PHE A 125 4.82 5.66 -6.97
C PHE A 125 3.65 5.55 -7.95
N ILE A 126 3.15 4.33 -8.18
CA ILE A 126 1.95 4.14 -8.99
C ILE A 126 0.72 4.44 -8.14
N ILE A 127 0.62 3.79 -6.98
CA ILE A 127 -0.48 3.98 -6.04
C ILE A 127 0.05 4.22 -4.63
N HIS A 128 -0.50 5.23 -3.97
CA HIS A 128 -0.42 5.43 -2.53
C HIS A 128 -1.74 5.02 -1.87
N ILE A 129 -1.67 4.19 -0.84
CA ILE A 129 -2.81 3.62 -0.11
C ILE A 129 -2.80 4.16 1.30
N GLY A 130 -3.72 5.08 1.57
CA GLY A 130 -3.93 5.67 2.88
C GLY A 130 -4.94 4.91 3.74
N ARG A 131 -5.20 5.49 4.92
CA ARG A 131 -6.00 4.94 6.03
C ARG A 131 -7.21 4.11 5.60
N GLN A 132 -7.27 2.87 6.09
CA GLN A 132 -8.37 1.91 5.92
C GLN A 132 -8.75 1.64 4.46
N SER A 133 -7.97 2.10 3.49
CA SER A 133 -8.28 1.95 2.08
C SER A 133 -7.71 0.67 1.54
N GLU A 134 -8.33 0.16 0.49
CA GLU A 134 -7.99 -1.11 -0.10
C GLU A 134 -7.69 -0.96 -1.58
N VAL A 135 -6.63 -1.62 -2.05
CA VAL A 135 -6.36 -1.86 -3.45
C VAL A 135 -6.38 -3.36 -3.71
N GLU A 136 -7.18 -3.77 -4.69
CA GLU A 136 -7.32 -5.18 -5.07
C GLU A 136 -7.30 -5.37 -6.59
N GLY A 137 -6.63 -6.42 -7.05
CA GLY A 137 -6.91 -6.97 -8.39
C GLY A 137 -6.27 -6.19 -9.53
N PHE A 138 -5.07 -5.63 -9.32
CA PHE A 138 -4.32 -4.91 -10.35
C PHE A 138 -2.96 -5.54 -10.62
N THR A 139 -2.48 -5.46 -11.86
CA THR A 139 -1.05 -5.44 -12.13
C THR A 139 -0.54 -4.00 -12.05
N LEU A 140 0.46 -3.76 -11.21
CA LEU A 140 1.17 -2.49 -11.06
C LEU A 140 2.60 -2.66 -11.61
N THR A 141 2.97 -1.84 -12.58
CA THR A 141 4.32 -1.86 -13.16
C THR A 141 4.67 -0.49 -13.75
N TRP A 142 5.95 -0.26 -14.04
CA TRP A 142 6.42 0.95 -14.69
C TRP A 142 6.71 0.69 -16.17
N GLU A 143 6.60 1.71 -17.01
CA GLU A 143 7.14 1.66 -18.37
C GLU A 143 8.65 1.38 -18.32
N GLU A 144 9.18 0.72 -19.34
CA GLU A 144 10.50 0.08 -19.28
C GLU A 144 11.60 1.00 -18.73
N ASN A 145 12.36 0.49 -17.76
CA ASN A 145 13.48 1.16 -17.06
C ASN A 145 13.09 2.31 -16.11
N GLU A 146 11.80 2.64 -15.97
CA GLU A 146 11.34 3.77 -15.17
C GLU A 146 11.18 3.49 -13.67
N ARG A 147 11.87 2.46 -13.16
CA ARG A 147 11.82 1.88 -11.80
C ARG A 147 11.46 2.88 -10.66
N GLY A 148 10.16 3.10 -10.42
CA GLY A 148 9.60 3.76 -9.23
C GLY A 148 9.06 2.75 -8.21
N ARG A 149 8.21 3.16 -7.28
CA ARG A 149 7.49 2.28 -6.35
C ARG A 149 6.23 1.73 -6.99
N GLY A 150 5.90 0.47 -6.74
CA GLY A 150 4.62 -0.10 -7.19
C GLY A 150 3.48 0.44 -6.32
N ALA A 151 3.45 0.00 -5.07
CA ALA A 151 2.53 0.50 -4.06
C ALA A 151 3.27 1.14 -2.90
N ASP A 152 2.67 2.17 -2.36
CA ASP A 152 3.13 2.89 -1.20
C ASP A 152 2.02 2.88 -0.14
N LEU A 153 2.33 2.41 1.06
CA LEU A 153 1.34 2.21 2.12
C LEU A 153 1.60 3.21 3.24
N GLU A 154 0.60 4.04 3.53
CA GLU A 154 0.54 4.78 4.78
C GLU A 154 -0.10 3.84 5.82
N GLY A 155 0.58 3.55 6.93
CA GLY A 155 0.01 2.72 8.01
C GLY A 155 -1.40 3.17 8.46
N LEU A 156 -2.05 2.40 9.35
CA LEU A 156 -3.47 2.52 9.74
C LEU A 156 -4.45 1.78 8.79
N PHE A 157 -4.30 0.45 8.70
CA PHE A 157 -5.17 -0.45 7.91
C PHE A 157 -5.19 -0.25 6.38
N ALA A 158 -4.15 0.33 5.79
CA ALA A 158 -3.98 0.27 4.34
C ALA A 158 -3.89 -1.20 3.90
N THR A 159 -4.67 -1.59 2.90
CA THR A 159 -4.70 -2.96 2.39
C THR A 159 -4.34 -3.00 0.93
N ILE A 160 -3.42 -3.90 0.57
CA ILE A 160 -3.16 -4.28 -0.81
C ILE A 160 -3.25 -5.79 -0.92
N ARG A 161 -4.11 -6.28 -1.82
CA ARG A 161 -4.30 -7.71 -1.98
C ARG A 161 -4.59 -8.17 -3.38
N ARG A 162 -4.22 -9.42 -3.67
CA ARG A 162 -4.48 -10.06 -4.98
C ARG A 162 -3.98 -9.22 -6.16
N CYS A 163 -2.88 -8.48 -5.97
CA CYS A 163 -2.24 -7.67 -7.00
C CYS A 163 -0.95 -8.33 -7.52
N LYS A 164 -0.49 -7.91 -8.70
CA LYS A 164 0.84 -8.23 -9.22
C LYS A 164 1.67 -6.97 -9.22
N ILE A 165 2.85 -6.98 -8.62
CA ILE A 165 3.76 -5.85 -8.55
C ILE A 165 5.10 -6.24 -9.16
N LEU A 166 5.39 -5.68 -10.33
CA LEU A 166 6.40 -6.20 -11.25
C LEU A 166 7.35 -5.09 -11.71
N GLY A 167 8.66 -5.35 -11.72
CA GLY A 167 9.63 -4.46 -12.37
C GLY A 167 9.87 -3.11 -11.67
N CYS A 168 9.44 -2.96 -10.43
CA CYS A 168 9.58 -1.71 -9.67
C CYS A 168 10.96 -1.60 -9.01
N TYR A 169 11.37 -0.38 -8.64
CA TYR A 169 12.50 -0.20 -7.74
C TYR A 169 12.15 -0.71 -6.35
N LEU A 170 11.01 -0.26 -5.81
CA LEU A 170 10.40 -0.85 -4.61
C LEU A 170 9.06 -1.43 -5.05
N GLY A 171 8.83 -2.73 -4.87
CA GLY A 171 7.52 -3.33 -5.16
C GLY A 171 6.47 -2.69 -4.26
N ILE A 172 6.60 -2.91 -2.96
CA ILE A 172 5.80 -2.25 -1.93
C ILE A 172 6.73 -1.50 -0.98
N TYR A 173 6.39 -0.25 -0.68
CA TYR A 173 7.02 0.54 0.37
C TYR A 173 5.99 0.84 1.45
N ASP A 174 6.18 0.30 2.65
CA ASP A 174 5.41 0.70 3.82
C ASP A 174 6.12 1.88 4.48
N SER A 175 5.48 3.05 4.43
CA SER A 175 6.08 4.30 4.87
C SER A 175 5.91 4.57 6.36
N MET A 176 5.39 3.63 7.17
CA MET A 176 4.98 3.75 8.59
C MET A 176 4.77 5.20 9.05
N GLY A 177 3.51 5.63 9.12
CA GLY A 177 3.16 6.87 9.80
C GLY A 177 3.79 6.89 11.20
N THR A 178 4.26 8.05 11.63
CA THR A 178 5.00 8.27 12.89
C THR A 178 4.21 8.00 14.18
N GLU A 179 3.12 7.24 14.11
CA GLU A 179 2.19 7.06 15.22
C GLU A 179 2.31 5.68 15.89
N PRO A 180 2.43 5.64 17.23
CA PRO A 180 2.74 4.45 18.01
C PRO A 180 1.52 3.52 18.25
N LEU A 181 0.58 3.40 17.31
CA LEU A 181 -0.69 2.68 17.55
C LEU A 181 -0.95 1.59 16.50
N ALA A 182 -0.63 0.35 16.88
CA ALA A 182 -1.25 -0.96 16.63
C ALA A 182 -1.84 -1.39 15.25
N ASP A 183 -2.02 -0.50 14.27
CA ASP A 183 -2.84 -0.78 13.08
C ASP A 183 -1.99 -0.88 11.81
N TRP A 184 -1.46 -2.09 11.58
CA TRP A 184 -0.54 -2.42 10.49
C TRP A 184 -1.22 -2.52 9.12
N PRO A 185 -0.49 -2.27 8.02
CA PRO A 185 -1.04 -2.54 6.69
C PRO A 185 -1.23 -4.05 6.46
N VAL A 186 -2.19 -4.38 5.62
CA VAL A 186 -2.46 -5.74 5.17
C VAL A 186 -1.89 -5.91 3.77
N ILE A 187 -0.87 -6.76 3.63
CA ILE A 187 -0.30 -7.16 2.34
C ILE A 187 -0.63 -8.64 2.18
N GLU A 188 -1.55 -8.99 1.28
CA GLU A 188 -2.11 -10.34 1.20
C GLU A 188 -2.25 -10.83 -0.24
N GLY A 189 -1.74 -12.03 -0.56
CA GLY A 189 -2.08 -12.65 -1.84
C GLY A 189 -1.48 -12.00 -3.08
N ASN A 190 -0.44 -11.19 -2.91
CA ASN A 190 0.18 -10.47 -4.01
C ASN A 190 1.28 -11.32 -4.65
N LEU A 191 1.51 -11.12 -5.95
CA LEU A 191 2.70 -11.57 -6.66
C LEU A 191 3.68 -10.41 -6.78
N ILE A 192 4.82 -10.50 -6.10
CA ILE A 192 5.81 -9.41 -5.99
C ILE A 192 7.15 -9.95 -6.48
N ILE A 193 7.44 -9.72 -7.76
CA ILE A 193 8.58 -10.32 -8.46
C ILE A 193 9.27 -9.31 -9.39
N ASP A 194 10.51 -9.61 -9.79
CA ASP A 194 11.31 -8.79 -10.71
C ASP A 194 11.53 -7.33 -10.26
N ASN A 195 11.38 -7.05 -8.96
CA ASN A 195 11.67 -5.73 -8.39
C ASN A 195 13.12 -5.67 -7.90
N ARG A 196 13.69 -4.46 -7.76
CA ARG A 196 14.96 -4.31 -7.04
C ARG A 196 14.78 -4.65 -5.56
N TYR A 197 13.73 -4.12 -4.95
CA TYR A 197 13.28 -4.52 -3.61
C TYR A 197 11.83 -4.99 -3.70
N GLY A 198 11.51 -6.17 -3.19
CA GLY A 198 10.15 -6.71 -3.17
C GLY A 198 9.25 -5.90 -2.24
N VAL A 199 9.47 -6.04 -0.92
CA VAL A 199 8.80 -5.21 0.09
C VAL A 199 9.83 -4.51 0.98
N VAL A 200 9.65 -3.22 1.19
CA VAL A 200 10.48 -2.39 2.07
C VAL A 200 9.62 -1.79 3.18
N TRP A 201 10.02 -1.98 4.43
CA TRP A 201 9.39 -1.37 5.59
C TRP A 201 10.25 -0.25 6.16
N TYR A 202 9.64 0.92 6.33
CA TYR A 202 10.22 2.06 7.03
C TYR A 202 10.02 1.91 8.54
N ILE A 203 11.09 1.70 9.31
CA ILE A 203 11.07 1.61 10.78
C ILE A 203 11.48 2.96 11.40
N GLY A 204 10.59 3.95 11.28
CA GLY A 204 10.81 5.30 11.78
C GLY A 204 10.88 5.39 13.31
N GLY A 205 12.09 5.33 13.88
CA GLY A 205 12.34 5.70 15.29
C GLY A 205 11.74 4.78 16.37
N CYS A 206 11.17 3.63 16.00
CA CYS A 206 10.54 2.67 16.92
C CYS A 206 11.52 1.77 17.69
N ILE A 207 12.82 1.87 17.39
CA ILE A 207 13.86 0.99 17.91
C ILE A 207 14.25 1.27 19.40
N PRO A 208 14.05 2.44 20.04
CA PRO A 208 14.53 2.62 21.42
C PRO A 208 13.59 2.12 22.52
N SER A 209 12.33 1.75 22.25
CA SER A 209 11.33 1.49 23.31
C SER A 209 10.65 0.13 23.21
N GLY A 210 11.42 -0.95 23.00
CA GLY A 210 10.93 -2.31 23.28
C GLY A 210 9.72 -2.78 22.45
N TYR A 211 9.44 -2.14 21.31
CA TYR A 211 8.38 -2.57 20.41
C TYR A 211 8.87 -3.76 19.57
N CYS A 212 8.13 -4.86 19.65
CA CYS A 212 8.43 -6.08 18.94
C CYS A 212 7.90 -5.99 17.51
N LEU A 213 8.80 -5.96 16.53
CA LEU A 213 8.49 -6.33 15.15
C LEU A 213 8.00 -7.81 15.05
N ALA A 214 7.97 -8.56 16.15
CA ALA A 214 7.40 -9.91 16.26
C ALA A 214 5.86 -9.95 16.21
N ASP A 215 5.18 -8.82 16.36
CA ASP A 215 3.72 -8.73 16.15
C ASP A 215 3.36 -8.48 14.69
N ASN A 216 4.34 -8.10 13.85
CA ASN A 216 4.16 -8.18 12.42
C ASN A 216 4.08 -9.66 12.05
N ASN A 217 3.03 -10.05 11.36
CA ASN A 217 2.74 -11.42 10.94
C ASN A 217 3.78 -11.92 9.89
N TRP A 218 5.03 -12.04 10.34
CA TRP A 218 6.27 -12.29 9.58
C TRP A 218 6.81 -13.70 9.87
N TRP A 219 5.92 -14.60 10.32
CA TRP A 219 6.27 -15.87 10.96
C TRP A 219 7.42 -16.56 10.25
N GLU A 220 8.49 -16.70 11.03
CA GLU A 220 9.66 -17.48 10.74
C GLU A 220 10.48 -16.98 9.53
N THR A 221 10.29 -15.74 9.09
CA THR A 221 11.23 -15.08 8.18
C THR A 221 12.60 -14.88 8.86
N THR A 222 13.68 -14.86 8.07
CA THR A 222 15.03 -14.61 8.60
C THR A 222 15.07 -13.32 9.42
N VAL A 223 14.42 -12.25 8.93
CA VAL A 223 14.35 -10.94 9.62
C VAL A 223 13.68 -11.05 10.99
N GLU A 224 12.54 -11.74 11.08
CA GLU A 224 11.82 -11.90 12.35
C GLU A 224 12.68 -12.61 13.40
N SER A 225 13.43 -13.63 12.98
CA SER A 225 14.29 -14.35 13.91
C SER A 225 15.47 -13.52 14.41
N GLU A 226 15.97 -12.58 13.62
CA GLU A 226 17.03 -11.67 14.04
C GLU A 226 16.49 -10.53 14.93
N ILE A 227 15.28 -10.03 14.64
CA ILE A 227 14.52 -9.14 15.54
C ILE A 227 14.45 -9.79 16.92
N ARG A 228 13.96 -11.04 16.98
CA ARG A 228 13.81 -11.80 18.23
C ARG A 228 15.14 -12.04 18.94
N ALA A 229 16.26 -12.07 18.20
CA ALA A 229 17.59 -12.23 18.76
C ALA A 229 18.18 -10.94 19.37
N GLY A 230 17.50 -9.79 19.28
CA GLY A 230 17.92 -8.53 19.89
C GLY A 230 19.08 -7.88 19.12
N PHE A 231 18.75 -7.30 17.97
CA PHE A 231 19.69 -6.85 16.94
C PHE A 231 20.90 -6.02 17.42
N TYR A 232 22.08 -6.64 17.31
CA TYR A 232 23.31 -6.18 16.63
C TYR A 232 24.14 -7.44 16.31
N ALA A 233 23.93 -8.07 15.16
CA ALA A 233 24.84 -9.11 14.68
C ALA A 233 25.90 -8.44 13.79
N GLU A 234 27.16 -8.44 14.21
CA GLU A 234 28.28 -7.91 13.42
C GLU A 234 28.64 -8.82 12.21
N GLU A 235 28.10 -10.04 12.18
CA GLU A 235 28.39 -11.07 11.18
C GLU A 235 27.19 -11.33 10.25
N GLU A 236 27.49 -11.74 9.01
CA GLU A 236 26.46 -12.17 8.06
C GLU A 236 25.77 -13.44 8.56
N LEU A 237 24.45 -13.36 8.74
CA LEU A 237 23.65 -14.50 9.14
C LEU A 237 23.09 -15.21 7.91
N PHE A 238 23.43 -16.49 7.79
CA PHE A 238 22.86 -17.40 6.81
C PHE A 238 21.85 -18.29 7.53
N LYS A 239 20.58 -18.17 7.17
CA LYS A 239 19.53 -19.01 7.74
C LYS A 239 18.78 -19.76 6.65
N ASP A 240 18.46 -21.02 6.95
CA ASP A 240 17.63 -21.82 6.08
C ASP A 240 16.23 -21.21 6.01
N VAL A 241 15.77 -21.03 4.79
CA VAL A 241 14.52 -20.34 4.49
C VAL A 241 13.39 -21.34 4.47
N TYR A 242 12.23 -20.95 5.01
CA TYR A 242 11.01 -21.71 4.81
C TYR A 242 10.70 -21.88 3.31
N PRO A 243 10.17 -23.05 2.91
CA PRO A 243 9.84 -23.38 1.51
C PRO A 243 9.10 -22.28 0.73
N TRP A 244 8.23 -21.52 1.38
CA TRP A 244 7.34 -20.55 0.73
C TRP A 244 8.02 -19.27 0.21
N LEU A 245 9.20 -18.88 0.74
CA LEU A 245 9.99 -17.79 0.13
C LEU A 245 10.71 -18.24 -1.15
N LYS A 246 10.64 -19.54 -1.48
CA LYS A 246 11.34 -20.17 -2.61
C LYS A 246 10.38 -20.61 -3.71
N GLU A 247 9.10 -20.80 -3.40
CA GLU A 247 8.08 -21.33 -4.30
C GLU A 247 6.78 -20.52 -4.18
N PRO A 248 5.97 -20.42 -5.24
CA PRO A 248 4.67 -19.78 -5.16
C PRO A 248 3.80 -20.40 -4.06
N VAL A 249 3.32 -19.57 -3.16
CA VAL A 249 2.22 -19.82 -2.25
C VAL A 249 0.95 -20.00 -3.06
N ASP A 250 0.33 -21.17 -2.91
CA ASP A 250 -1.04 -21.38 -3.32
C ASP A 250 -1.97 -20.64 -2.36
N ILE A 251 -2.34 -19.42 -2.77
CA ILE A 251 -3.14 -18.51 -1.96
C ILE A 251 -4.55 -19.06 -1.69
N GLU A 252 -5.11 -19.88 -2.58
CA GLU A 252 -6.46 -20.43 -2.39
C GLU A 252 -6.46 -21.53 -1.33
N ASN A 253 -5.36 -22.29 -1.21
CA ASN A 253 -5.20 -23.33 -0.21
C ASN A 253 -4.70 -22.83 1.16
N PHE A 254 -4.17 -21.60 1.26
CA PHE A 254 -3.61 -21.07 2.52
C PHE A 254 -4.62 -20.34 3.42
N LYS A 255 -5.87 -20.08 2.97
CA LYS A 255 -6.92 -19.38 3.76
C LYS A 255 -7.25 -20.01 5.12
N GLU A 256 -6.93 -21.28 5.34
CA GLU A 256 -7.38 -22.04 6.51
C GLU A 256 -6.75 -21.64 7.86
N LYS A 257 -5.72 -20.78 7.89
CA LYS A 257 -5.00 -20.43 9.14
C LYS A 257 -5.44 -19.14 9.83
N GLY A 258 -6.35 -18.36 9.26
CA GLY A 258 -7.00 -17.22 9.95
C GLY A 258 -6.09 -16.04 10.36
N GLU A 259 -4.79 -16.10 10.08
CA GLU A 259 -3.82 -15.07 10.45
C GLU A 259 -3.24 -14.44 9.18
N VAL A 260 -3.70 -13.28 8.70
CA VAL A 260 -3.23 -12.64 7.45
C VAL A 260 -1.87 -11.94 7.63
N GLY A 261 -0.87 -12.29 6.82
CA GLY A 261 0.53 -11.85 6.99
C GLY A 261 1.38 -11.83 5.71
N VAL A 262 2.67 -11.53 5.84
CA VAL A 262 3.58 -11.41 4.67
C VAL A 262 3.71 -12.73 3.90
N HIS A 263 3.59 -13.87 4.58
CA HIS A 263 3.73 -15.20 4.00
C HIS A 263 2.59 -15.64 3.07
N TYR A 264 1.49 -14.88 2.96
CA TYR A 264 0.45 -15.14 1.94
C TYR A 264 0.78 -14.51 0.59
N ASN A 265 1.95 -13.89 0.47
CA ASN A 265 2.39 -13.25 -0.76
C ASN A 265 3.51 -14.05 -1.41
N ASN A 266 3.51 -14.02 -2.72
CA ASN A 266 4.53 -14.58 -3.60
C ASN A 266 5.65 -13.56 -3.79
N ILE A 267 6.58 -13.50 -2.82
CA ILE A 267 7.69 -12.54 -2.79
C ILE A 267 9.00 -13.28 -3.14
N TYR A 268 9.29 -13.39 -4.43
CA TYR A 268 10.48 -14.08 -4.93
C TYR A 268 10.98 -13.46 -6.23
N GLY A 269 12.17 -13.84 -6.70
CA GLY A 269 12.73 -13.33 -7.96
C GLY A 269 13.08 -11.84 -7.98
N ASN A 270 12.96 -11.14 -6.85
CA ASN A 270 13.46 -9.77 -6.70
C ASN A 270 14.98 -9.77 -6.46
N GLU A 271 15.67 -8.66 -6.74
CA GLU A 271 17.08 -8.52 -6.36
C GLU A 271 17.23 -8.64 -4.82
N ILE A 272 16.29 -8.06 -4.07
CA ILE A 272 16.14 -8.15 -2.61
C ILE A 272 14.66 -8.39 -2.30
N ASN A 273 14.29 -9.50 -1.64
CA ASN A 273 12.88 -9.83 -1.43
C ASN A 273 12.23 -8.95 -0.34
N LEU A 274 12.92 -8.79 0.79
CA LEU A 274 12.43 -8.01 1.95
C LEU A 274 13.55 -7.08 2.43
N ALA A 275 13.23 -5.86 2.82
CA ALA A 275 14.19 -4.96 3.45
C ALA A 275 13.56 -4.10 4.55
N LEU A 276 14.35 -3.78 5.57
CA LEU A 276 14.05 -2.77 6.58
C LEU A 276 14.86 -1.50 6.31
N PHE A 277 14.23 -0.35 6.51
CA PHE A 277 14.86 0.96 6.36
C PHE A 277 14.61 1.84 7.59
N SER A 278 15.67 2.36 8.21
CA SER A 278 15.60 3.41 9.23
C SER A 278 16.32 4.67 8.72
N PRO A 279 15.72 5.87 8.83
CA PRO A 279 16.37 7.11 8.41
C PRO A 279 17.38 7.64 9.45
N TRP A 280 17.33 7.12 10.68
CA TRP A 280 18.16 7.56 11.80
C TRP A 280 19.53 6.88 11.84
N TYR A 281 19.67 5.79 11.08
CA TYR A 281 20.94 5.11 10.87
C TYR A 281 21.31 5.31 9.39
N PRO A 282 22.44 5.97 9.07
CA PRO A 282 22.92 5.97 7.69
C PRO A 282 23.09 4.51 7.23
N PRO A 283 23.01 4.21 5.91
CA PRO A 283 23.14 2.86 5.40
C PRO A 283 24.24 2.10 6.15
N PRO A 284 23.85 0.95 6.68
CA PRO A 284 23.32 -0.09 5.82
C PRO A 284 21.93 -0.60 6.19
N TRP A 285 21.22 -0.95 5.12
CA TRP A 285 19.91 -1.58 5.10
C TRP A 285 19.98 -2.97 5.76
N THR A 286 19.00 -3.34 6.59
CA THR A 286 18.76 -4.77 6.83
C THR A 286 18.08 -5.31 5.58
N ALA A 287 18.87 -5.83 4.66
CA ALA A 287 18.37 -6.45 3.44
C ALA A 287 18.34 -7.97 3.60
N VAL A 288 17.23 -8.58 3.18
CA VAL A 288 17.13 -10.02 2.96
C VAL A 288 17.41 -10.29 1.49
N GLU A 289 18.62 -10.76 1.23
CA GLU A 289 19.04 -11.15 -0.10
C GLU A 289 18.79 -12.66 -0.30
N PRO A 290 18.16 -13.07 -1.40
CA PRO A 290 18.16 -14.46 -1.81
C PRO A 290 19.60 -14.91 -2.10
N CYS A 291 20.11 -15.87 -1.33
CA CYS A 291 21.38 -16.53 -1.60
C CYS A 291 21.17 -17.78 -2.47
N THR A 292 22.26 -18.48 -2.83
CA THR A 292 22.22 -19.80 -3.48
C THR A 292 21.14 -20.70 -2.86
N TRP A 293 20.54 -21.57 -3.69
CA TRP A 293 19.39 -22.43 -3.36
C TRP A 293 19.34 -22.89 -1.89
N GLY A 294 18.35 -22.41 -1.14
CA GLY A 294 18.07 -22.85 0.24
C GLY A 294 18.51 -21.91 1.37
N LYS A 295 19.24 -20.82 1.08
CA LYS A 295 19.72 -19.88 2.11
C LYS A 295 19.25 -18.46 1.86
N LEU A 296 18.85 -17.74 2.91
CA LEU A 296 18.73 -16.28 2.91
C LEU A 296 19.97 -15.70 3.59
N LYS A 297 20.52 -14.65 3.01
CA LYS A 297 21.54 -13.82 3.64
C LYS A 297 20.86 -12.56 4.16
N SER A 298 20.99 -12.35 5.45
CA SER A 298 20.64 -11.07 6.07
C SER A 298 21.90 -10.42 6.61
N LYS A 299 21.99 -9.09 6.43
CA LYS A 299 23.12 -8.30 6.88
C LYS A 299 22.66 -7.12 7.74
N MET A 300 22.71 -7.36 9.04
CA MET A 300 23.22 -6.43 10.06
C MET A 300 24.48 -5.66 9.64
N ARG A 301 24.52 -4.34 9.46
CA ARG A 301 25.80 -3.61 9.55
C ARG A 301 25.60 -2.28 10.27
#